data_AF-A0A967P4Q2-F1
#
_entry.id   AF-A0A967P4Q2-F1
#
_cell.length_a   1.000
_cell.length_b   1.000
_cell.length_c   1.000
_cell.angle_alpha   90.00
_cell.angle_beta   90.00
_cell.angle_gamma   90.00
#
_symmetry.space_group_name_H-M   'P 1'
#
loop_
_entity.id
_entity.type
_entity.pdbx_description
1 polymer ?
#
loop_
_entity_poly.entity_id
_entity_poly.type
_entity_poly.pdbx_seq_one_letter_code
_entity_poly.pdbx_strand_id
1 'polypeptide(L)' 'KEILATLKYARLWGESGRFKGQRVGEDHVLADGDIVELHTR' A
#
# COMPACT_ATOMS: atom_id res chain seq x y z
N LYS A 1 -8.86 -11.97 -4.44
CA LYS A 1 -8.90 -11.44 -5.83
C LYS A 1 -9.74 -10.17 -5.95
N GLU A 2 -10.83 -10.02 -5.20
CA GLU A 2 -11.72 -8.85 -5.31
C GLU A 2 -11.05 -7.51 -4.96
N ILE A 3 -10.16 -7.50 -3.96
CA ILE A 3 -9.42 -6.29 -3.57
C ILE A 3 -8.55 -5.78 -4.73
N LEU A 4 -7.80 -6.66 -5.41
CA LEU A 4 -6.98 -6.27 -6.56
C LEU A 4 -7.82 -5.69 -7.71
N ALA A 5 -9.03 -6.20 -7.92
CA ALA A 5 -9.91 -5.73 -8.99
C ALA A 5 -10.43 -4.29 -8.76
N THR A 6 -10.46 -3.81 -7.52
CA THR A 6 -10.97 -2.49 -7.15
C THR A 6 -9.92 -1.56 -6.57
N LEU A 7 -8.68 -2.04 -6.33
CA LEU A 7 -7.59 -1.28 -5.75
C LEU A 7 -7.18 -0.13 -6.68
N LYS A 8 -7.29 1.09 -6.16
CA LYS A 8 -6.84 2.30 -6.87
C LYS A 8 -5.39 2.64 -6.51
N TYR A 9 -5.06 2.56 -5.22
CA TYR A 9 -3.71 2.69 -4.67
C TYR A 9 -3.72 2.25 -3.21
N ALA A 10 -2.54 2.02 -2.65
CA ALA A 10 -2.35 1.87 -1.21
C ALA A 10 -1.57 3.07 -0.65
N ARG A 11 -1.80 3.43 0.61
CA ARG A 11 -0.93 4.32 1.39
C ARG A 11 -0.13 3.49 2.37
N LEU A 12 1.17 3.75 2.41
CA LEU A 12 2.12 3.01 3.23
C LEU A 12 2.60 3.87 4.40
N TRP A 13 2.59 3.25 5.57
CA TRP A 13 3.06 3.80 6.84
C TRP A 13 4.02 2.78 7.46
N GLY A 14 5.28 2.82 7.05
CA GLY A 14 6.28 1.85 7.48
C GLY A 14 7.65 2.13 6.84
N GLU A 15 8.64 1.33 7.20
CA GLU A 15 10.04 1.55 6.82
C GLU A 15 10.36 1.16 5.37
N SER A 16 9.49 0.37 4.73
CA SER A 16 9.59 0.10 3.28
C SER A 16 9.24 1.32 2.43
N GLY A 17 8.64 2.35 3.03
CA GLY A 17 8.34 3.62 2.41
C GLY A 17 9.47 4.63 2.56
N ARG A 18 9.67 5.47 1.54
CA ARG A 18 10.61 6.61 1.62
C ARG A 18 10.14 7.70 2.57
N PHE A 19 8.83 7.80 2.76
CA PHE A 19 8.19 8.76 3.65
C PHE A 19 6.81 8.24 4.09
N LYS A 20 6.35 8.70 5.25
CA LYS A 20 5.05 8.30 5.82
C LYS A 20 3.89 8.74 4.91
N GLY A 21 2.93 7.85 4.68
CA GLY A 21 1.78 8.10 3.82
C GLY A 21 2.11 8.08 2.32
N GLN A 22 3.24 7.47 1.93
CA GLN A 22 3.60 7.28 0.53
C GLN A 22 2.52 6.48 -0.20
N ARG A 23 2.12 6.94 -1.39
CA ARG A 23 1.24 6.14 -2.26
C ARG A 23 2.06 5.08 -2.98
N VAL A 24 1.61 3.84 -2.91
CA VAL A 24 2.25 2.68 -3.55
C VAL A 24 1.25 1.90 -4.38
N GLY A 25 1.76 1.25 -5.42
CA GLY A 25 0.99 0.35 -6.29
C GLY A 25 1.00 -1.09 -5.77
N GLU A 26 0.31 -1.98 -6.48
CA GLU A 26 0.22 -3.40 -6.12
C GLU A 26 1.56 -4.15 -6.18
N ASP A 27 2.51 -3.68 -6.99
CA ASP A 27 3.85 -4.27 -7.12
C ASP A 27 4.82 -3.86 -6.00
N HIS A 28 4.38 -3.07 -5.03
CA HIS A 28 5.26 -2.61 -3.95
C HIS A 28 5.51 -3.71 -2.93
N VAL A 29 6.79 -4.03 -2.73
CA VAL A 29 7.23 -5.03 -1.76
C VAL A 29 7.16 -4.46 -0.34
N LEU A 30 6.37 -5.10 0.52
CA LEU A 30 6.22 -4.75 1.92
C LEU A 30 7.25 -5.47 2.81
N ALA A 31 7.53 -4.88 3.96
CA ALA A 31 8.34 -5.40 5.04
C ALA A 31 7.48 -5.67 6.29
N ASP A 32 8.00 -6.48 7.21
CA ASP A 32 7.35 -6.73 8.48
C ASP A 32 7.19 -5.43 9.29
N GLY A 33 6.02 -5.26 9.92
CA GLY A 33 5.68 -4.04 10.64
C GLY A 33 5.13 -2.89 9.78
N ASP A 34 5.04 -3.04 8.45
CA ASP A 34 4.38 -2.05 7.61
C ASP A 34 2.88 -2.01 7.82
N ILE A 35 2.34 -0.79 7.86
CA ILE A 35 0.89 -0.55 7.86
C ILE A 35 0.50 -0.02 6.48
N VAL A 36 -0.46 -0.68 5.83
CA VAL A 36 -1.01 -0.25 4.54
C VAL A 36 -2.49 0.08 4.63
N GLU A 37 -2.86 1.23 4.08
CA GLU A 37 -4.25 1.64 3.87
C GLU A 37 -4.62 1.41 2.41
N LEU A 38 -5.60 0.57 2.15
CA LEU A 38 -6.06 0.26 0.79
C LEU A 38 -7.18 1.23 0.40
N HIS A 39 -7.00 1.93 -0.72
CA HIS A 39 -8.05 2.76 -1.31
C HIS A 39 -8.64 2.05 -2.52
N THR A 40 -9.87 1.55 -2.38
CA THR A 40 -10.64 0.97 -3.48
C THR A 40 -11.53 2.03 -4.14
N ARG A 41 -12.07 1.72 -5.32
CA ARG A 41 -13.22 2.45 -5.88
C ARG A 41 -14.48 2.24 -5.05
#